data_AF-A0A8J4LYF6-F1
#
_entry.id   AF-A0A8J4LYF6-F1
#
_cell.length_a   1.000
_cell.length_b   1.000
_cell.length_c   1.000
_cell.angle_alpha   90.00
_cell.angle_beta   90.00
_cell.angle_gamma   90.00
#
_symmetry.space_group_name_H-M   'P 1'
#
loop_
_entity.id
_entity.type
_entity.pdbx_description
1 polymer ?
#
loop_
_entity_poly.entity_id
_entity_poly.type
_entity_poly.pdbx_seq_one_letter_code
_entity_poly.pdbx_strand_id
1 'polypeptide(L)'
;MAFNTKFAIGYNCAPVAWLGPDEVAWTCGNAVVLQSLSTRAQRLLKGTGFGISCFTISKRHGLLAVAEKGLKPNVFIYSTKTLQLITKLSPGELSKDEEQALPGGSTDKQQHPNVVTLGITAMGFSGDGERLVVCGDEPDCSVIVYGWKKNEVLGRSRLPPSQPATQVSFHPLDPTIVATTHGGTASVWYLEAMWDRTLFRYQSLTAGALPPGHEVSTHAWCPHGLYVGTTGGG
;
A
#
# COMPACT_ATOMS: atom_id res chain seq x y z
N MET A 1 -9.85 25.12 25.05
CA MET A 1 -11.04 24.23 24.98
C MET A 1 -10.87 23.36 23.74
N ALA A 2 -10.81 22.03 23.86
CA ALA A 2 -10.64 21.14 22.71
C ALA A 2 -11.99 20.53 22.32
N PHE A 3 -12.39 20.67 21.06
CA PHE A 3 -13.58 20.01 20.54
C PHE A 3 -13.30 18.52 20.31
N ASN A 4 -14.07 17.64 20.95
CA ASN A 4 -14.00 16.20 20.71
C ASN A 4 -15.07 15.79 19.69
N THR A 5 -14.64 15.26 18.54
CA THR A 5 -15.56 14.75 17.51
C THR A 5 -16.09 13.38 17.96
N LYS A 6 -17.41 13.26 18.14
CA LYS A 6 -18.04 11.99 18.52
C LYS A 6 -18.46 11.13 17.34
N PHE A 7 -18.85 11.76 16.23
CA PHE A 7 -19.34 11.09 15.05
C PHE A 7 -18.86 11.79 13.78
N ALA A 8 -18.64 11.00 12.73
CA ALA A 8 -18.41 11.46 11.37
C ALA A 8 -19.32 10.67 10.42
N ILE A 9 -19.94 11.38 9.48
CA ILE A 9 -20.86 10.81 8.49
C ILE A 9 -20.38 11.28 7.12
N GLY A 10 -20.14 10.32 6.23
CA GLY A 10 -19.63 10.58 4.89
C GLY A 10 -18.93 9.35 4.36
N TYR A 11 -19.14 9.07 3.08
CA TYR A 11 -18.48 8.00 2.35
C TYR A 11 -18.23 8.48 0.93
N ASN A 12 -16.98 8.39 0.49
CA ASN A 12 -16.52 8.87 -0.82
C ASN A 12 -16.32 7.72 -1.81
N CYS A 13 -17.00 6.59 -1.61
CA CYS A 13 -16.79 5.36 -2.39
C CYS A 13 -15.38 4.75 -2.27
N ALA A 14 -14.56 5.19 -1.31
CA ALA A 14 -13.27 4.55 -1.03
C ALA A 14 -13.47 3.14 -0.45
N PRO A 15 -12.45 2.26 -0.50
CA PRO A 15 -12.56 0.92 0.04
C PRO A 15 -13.00 0.90 1.52
N VAL A 16 -13.93 0.01 1.84
CA VAL A 16 -14.32 -0.31 3.23
C VAL A 16 -13.55 -1.55 3.68
N ALA A 17 -12.91 -1.48 4.84
CA ALA A 17 -12.16 -2.58 5.41
C ALA A 17 -12.84 -3.08 6.68
N TRP A 18 -13.02 -4.40 6.79
CA TRP A 18 -13.52 -5.03 8.02
C TRP A 18 -12.39 -5.22 9.02
N LEU A 19 -12.61 -4.92 10.29
CA LEU A 19 -11.66 -5.22 11.39
C LEU A 19 -11.99 -6.54 12.08
N GLY A 20 -13.27 -6.92 12.06
CA GLY A 20 -13.80 -8.14 12.64
C GLY A 20 -15.23 -8.38 12.12
N PRO A 21 -16.02 -9.26 12.74
CA PRO A 21 -17.39 -9.53 12.31
C PRO A 21 -18.37 -8.37 12.59
N ASP A 22 -18.08 -7.51 13.57
CA ASP A 22 -18.96 -6.40 13.98
C ASP A 22 -18.33 -5.02 13.80
N GLU A 23 -17.14 -4.92 13.18
CA GLU A 23 -16.43 -3.64 13.07
C GLU A 23 -15.92 -3.39 11.66
N VAL A 24 -16.21 -2.21 11.13
CA VAL A 24 -15.83 -1.74 9.79
C VAL A 24 -15.11 -0.40 9.87
N ALA A 25 -14.24 -0.15 8.90
CA ALA A 25 -13.53 1.09 8.74
C ALA A 25 -13.58 1.64 7.31
N TRP A 26 -13.63 2.95 7.21
CA TRP A 26 -13.60 3.69 5.93
C TRP A 26 -13.05 5.09 6.15
N THR A 27 -12.73 5.78 5.07
CA THR A 27 -12.28 7.17 5.11
C THR A 27 -13.47 8.12 5.06
N CYS A 28 -13.44 9.15 5.91
CA CYS A 28 -14.38 10.25 5.92
C CYS A 28 -13.60 11.57 5.99
N GLY A 29 -13.31 12.15 4.82
CA GLY A 29 -12.47 13.34 4.69
C GLY A 29 -11.03 13.05 5.12
N ASN A 30 -10.55 13.75 6.16
CA ASN A 30 -9.21 13.56 6.74
C ASN A 30 -9.21 12.65 7.98
N ALA A 31 -10.15 11.71 8.06
CA ALA A 31 -10.20 10.75 9.17
C ALA A 31 -10.51 9.34 8.67
N VAL A 32 -9.98 8.34 9.36
CA VAL A 32 -10.49 6.97 9.29
C VAL A 32 -11.53 6.80 10.38
N VAL A 33 -12.74 6.42 9.99
CA VAL A 33 -13.82 6.07 10.90
C VAL A 33 -13.75 4.57 11.15
N LEU A 34 -13.76 4.14 12.40
CA LEU A 34 -13.94 2.76 12.81
C LEU A 34 -15.27 2.68 13.55
N GLN A 35 -16.21 1.87 13.07
CA GLN A 35 -17.56 1.77 13.64
C GLN A 35 -17.92 0.33 13.98
N SER A 36 -18.43 0.13 15.20
CA SER A 36 -19.15 -1.09 15.57
C SER A 36 -20.55 -1.06 15.00
N LEU A 37 -20.95 -2.12 14.29
CA LEU A 37 -22.26 -2.21 13.64
C LEU A 37 -23.38 -2.40 14.66
N SER A 38 -23.16 -3.24 15.68
CA SER A 38 -24.13 -3.52 16.74
C SER A 38 -24.41 -2.30 17.62
N THR A 39 -23.36 -1.63 18.12
CA THR A 39 -23.49 -0.52 19.08
C THR A 39 -23.60 0.85 18.41
N ARG A 40 -23.25 0.94 17.12
CA ARG A 40 -23.06 2.19 16.36
C ARG A 40 -22.01 3.13 16.97
N ALA A 41 -21.20 2.65 17.91
CA ALA A 41 -20.11 3.44 18.48
C ALA A 41 -19.02 3.67 17.44
N GLN A 42 -18.50 4.90 17.37
CA GLN A 42 -17.44 5.29 16.46
C GLN A 42 -16.15 5.63 17.21
N ARG A 43 -15.02 5.25 16.60
CA ARG A 43 -13.68 5.70 16.96
C ARG A 43 -13.06 6.35 15.74
N LEU A 44 -12.48 7.53 15.91
CA LEU A 44 -12.00 8.35 14.82
C LEU A 44 -10.49 8.50 14.93
N LEU A 45 -9.79 8.11 13.86
CA LEU A 45 -8.38 8.42 13.69
C LEU A 45 -8.27 9.62 12.74
N LYS A 46 -7.92 10.79 13.27
CA LYS A 46 -7.72 12.01 12.47
C LYS A 46 -6.31 12.02 11.88
N GLY A 47 -6.20 12.28 10.58
CA GLY A 47 -4.94 12.58 9.92
C GLY A 47 -4.41 13.96 10.29
N THR A 48 -3.16 14.24 9.95
CA THR A 48 -2.41 15.44 10.33
C THR A 48 -2.82 16.71 9.58
N GLY A 49 -3.51 16.61 8.43
CA GLY A 49 -4.15 17.80 7.84
C GLY A 49 -4.57 17.71 6.37
N PHE A 50 -3.79 17.07 5.51
CA PHE A 50 -3.97 17.16 4.06
C PHE A 50 -4.99 16.17 3.46
N GLY A 51 -5.54 15.30 4.29
CA GLY A 51 -6.43 14.22 3.88
C GLY A 51 -5.73 12.87 3.84
N ILE A 52 -6.53 11.81 3.85
CA ILE A 52 -6.05 10.43 3.76
C ILE A 52 -6.18 10.00 2.30
N SER A 53 -5.09 9.50 1.70
CA SER A 53 -5.13 8.98 0.32
C SER A 53 -5.57 7.52 0.31
N CYS A 54 -5.00 6.72 1.21
CA CYS A 54 -5.18 5.27 1.27
C CYS A 54 -5.04 4.79 2.72
N PHE A 55 -5.69 3.68 3.06
CA PHE A 55 -5.47 2.99 4.33
C PHE A 55 -5.59 1.48 4.13
N THR A 56 -4.99 0.70 5.03
CA THR A 56 -5.09 -0.76 5.03
C THR A 56 -5.09 -1.33 6.45
N ILE A 57 -5.64 -2.53 6.62
CA ILE A 57 -5.86 -3.14 7.93
C ILE A 57 -5.29 -4.56 7.96
N SER A 58 -4.51 -4.85 8.99
CA SER A 58 -4.18 -6.22 9.39
C SER A 58 -5.09 -6.65 10.53
N LYS A 59 -6.15 -7.41 10.21
CA LYS A 59 -7.15 -7.84 11.19
C LYS A 59 -6.56 -8.75 12.26
N ARG A 60 -5.76 -9.73 11.82
CA ARG A 60 -5.11 -10.73 12.68
C ARG A 60 -4.19 -10.08 13.73
N HIS A 61 -3.49 -9.02 13.33
CA HIS A 61 -2.48 -8.35 14.16
C HIS A 61 -2.96 -7.05 14.79
N GLY A 62 -4.18 -6.62 14.48
CA GLY A 62 -4.76 -5.38 15.01
C GLY A 62 -3.98 -4.13 14.59
N LEU A 63 -3.59 -4.06 13.31
CA LEU A 63 -2.82 -2.94 12.75
C LEU A 63 -3.64 -2.17 11.73
N LEU A 64 -3.45 -0.85 11.71
CA LEU A 64 -4.04 0.09 10.75
C LEU A 64 -2.92 0.94 10.19
N ALA A 65 -2.67 0.86 8.88
CA ALA A 65 -1.76 1.77 8.19
C ALA A 65 -2.56 2.82 7.43
N VAL A 66 -2.15 4.08 7.54
CA VAL A 66 -2.78 5.24 6.90
C VAL A 66 -1.73 6.03 6.15
N ALA A 67 -1.99 6.31 4.88
CA ALA A 67 -1.18 7.19 4.06
C ALA A 67 -1.86 8.55 3.91
N GLU A 68 -1.10 9.60 4.16
CA GLU A 68 -1.58 10.98 4.05
C GLU A 68 -1.29 11.56 2.69
N LYS A 69 -2.17 12.43 2.21
CA LYS A 69 -1.94 13.21 1.00
C LYS A 69 -0.84 14.23 1.25
N GLY A 70 -0.02 14.51 0.25
CA GLY A 70 0.97 15.58 0.32
C GLY A 70 2.20 15.30 -0.53
N LEU A 71 2.99 16.35 -0.76
CA LEU A 71 4.31 16.22 -1.37
C LEU A 71 5.20 15.48 -0.38
N LYS A 72 5.73 14.30 -0.75
CA LYS A 72 6.40 13.35 0.16
C LYS A 72 5.44 12.76 1.21
N PRO A 73 4.48 11.94 0.78
CA PRO A 73 3.50 11.36 1.67
C PRO A 73 4.17 10.44 2.69
N ASN A 74 3.67 10.45 3.92
CA ASN A 74 4.11 9.55 4.98
C ASN A 74 3.06 8.46 5.22
N VAL A 75 3.53 7.30 5.68
CA VAL A 75 2.67 6.21 6.10
C VAL A 75 2.80 6.04 7.60
N PHE A 76 1.67 6.08 8.31
CA PHE A 76 1.61 5.93 9.76
C PHE A 76 0.92 4.61 10.10
N ILE A 77 1.51 3.85 11.01
CA ILE A 77 0.97 2.57 11.47
C ILE A 77 0.48 2.73 12.90
N TYR A 78 -0.78 2.35 13.14
CA TYR A 78 -1.47 2.47 14.42
C TYR A 78 -1.95 1.12 14.92
N SER A 79 -2.14 1.02 16.24
CA SER A 79 -2.94 -0.06 16.82
C SER A 79 -4.42 0.17 16.53
N THR A 80 -5.12 -0.83 15.97
CA THR A 80 -6.57 -0.70 15.72
C THR A 80 -7.37 -0.60 17.00
N LYS A 81 -6.88 -1.13 18.14
CA LYS A 81 -7.62 -1.11 19.42
C LYS A 81 -7.52 0.24 20.13
N THR A 82 -6.32 0.80 20.22
CA THR A 82 -6.07 2.02 21.00
C THR A 82 -5.94 3.28 20.14
N LEU A 83 -5.82 3.13 18.81
CA LEU A 83 -5.48 4.19 17.87
C LEU A 83 -4.16 4.92 18.20
N GLN A 84 -3.28 4.27 18.97
CA GLN A 84 -1.95 4.79 19.27
C GLN A 84 -1.02 4.57 18.08
N LEU A 85 -0.23 5.59 17.76
CA LEU A 85 0.80 5.52 16.74
C LEU A 85 1.90 4.55 17.18
N ILE A 86 2.25 3.62 16.30
CA ILE A 86 3.32 2.65 16.50
C ILE A 86 4.59 3.11 15.79
N THR A 87 4.49 3.45 14.50
CA THR A 87 5.64 3.90 13.70
C THR A 87 5.21 4.75 12.51
N LYS A 88 6.19 5.45 11.92
CA LYS A 88 6.08 6.27 10.71
C LYS A 88 7.10 5.78 9.69
N LEU A 89 6.65 5.57 8.45
CA LEU A 89 7.49 5.26 7.29
C LEU A 89 7.51 6.45 6.34
N SER A 90 8.66 6.69 5.69
CA SER A 90 8.89 7.76 4.72
C SER A 90 9.20 7.20 3.33
N PRO A 91 8.19 6.84 2.50
CA PRO A 91 8.39 6.33 1.14
C PRO A 91 9.24 7.20 0.20
N GLY A 92 9.23 8.52 0.39
CA GLY A 92 10.01 9.45 -0.44
C GLY A 92 11.46 9.65 0.00
N GLU A 93 11.92 8.98 1.06
CA GLU A 93 13.30 9.06 1.54
C GLU A 93 14.04 7.76 1.15
N LEU A 94 15.25 7.90 0.61
CA LEU A 94 16.17 6.79 0.40
C LEU A 94 17.18 6.75 1.53
N SER A 95 17.48 5.55 2.01
CA SER A 95 18.66 5.35 2.85
C SER A 95 19.93 5.46 2.01
N LYS A 96 21.06 5.77 2.67
CA LYS A 96 22.38 5.83 2.02
C LYS A 96 22.76 4.52 1.32
N ASP A 97 22.33 3.40 1.90
CA ASP A 97 22.60 2.06 1.37
C ASP A 97 21.79 1.82 0.09
N GLU A 98 20.55 2.32 0.01
CA GLU A 98 19.72 2.25 -1.19
C GLU A 98 20.21 3.17 -2.31
N GLU A 99 20.70 4.37 -1.96
CA GLU A 99 21.31 5.29 -2.94
C GLU A 99 22.50 4.63 -3.66
N GLN A 100 23.30 3.84 -2.94
CA GLN A 100 24.45 3.11 -3.51
C GLN A 100 24.04 1.87 -4.31
N ALA A 101 22.94 1.21 -3.96
CA ALA A 101 22.48 -0.02 -4.60
C ALA A 101 21.68 0.18 -5.91
N LEU A 102 21.26 1.42 -6.21
CA LEU A 102 20.52 1.74 -7.44
C LEU A 102 21.44 1.69 -8.68
N PRO A 103 21.05 1.01 -9.78
CA PRO A 103 21.83 0.99 -11.00
C PRO A 103 21.83 2.37 -11.67
N GLY A 104 22.96 3.08 -11.57
CA GLY A 104 23.13 4.44 -12.11
C GLY A 104 24.25 5.28 -11.48
N GLY A 105 25.08 4.74 -10.60
CA GLY A 105 26.22 5.45 -10.00
C GLY A 105 27.35 5.74 -10.98
N SER A 106 27.19 6.76 -11.84
CA SER A 106 28.29 7.43 -12.53
C SER A 106 28.81 8.58 -11.67
N THR A 107 30.14 8.69 -11.57
CA THR A 107 30.92 9.59 -10.71
C THR A 107 30.89 11.09 -11.08
N ASP A 108 29.86 11.55 -11.80
CA ASP A 108 29.67 12.98 -12.04
C ASP A 108 28.61 13.55 -11.11
N LYS A 109 28.88 14.72 -10.54
CA LYS A 109 28.01 15.48 -9.63
C LYS A 109 26.74 16.02 -10.32
N GLN A 110 26.04 15.20 -11.09
CA GLN A 110 24.74 15.48 -11.68
C GLN A 110 23.68 14.69 -10.92
N GLN A 111 22.88 15.43 -10.15
CA GLN A 111 21.56 15.08 -9.60
C GLN A 111 21.16 13.60 -9.75
N HIS A 112 21.34 12.82 -8.68
CA HIS A 112 20.51 11.63 -8.48
C HIS A 112 19.04 12.07 -8.66
N PRO A 113 18.21 11.36 -9.44
CA PRO A 113 16.82 11.75 -9.60
C PRO A 113 16.20 11.74 -8.20
N ASN A 114 15.83 12.91 -7.69
CA ASN A 114 15.02 13.01 -6.49
C ASN A 114 13.85 12.05 -6.68
N VAL A 115 13.78 10.97 -5.89
CA VAL A 115 12.60 10.10 -5.90
C VAL A 115 11.49 10.90 -5.26
N VAL A 116 10.72 11.58 -6.10
CA VAL A 116 9.59 12.40 -5.66
C VAL A 116 8.35 11.51 -5.71
N THR A 117 8.05 10.89 -4.58
CA THR A 117 6.73 10.29 -4.36
C THR A 117 5.73 11.41 -4.06
N LEU A 118 4.72 11.57 -4.91
CA LEU A 118 3.69 12.63 -4.77
C LEU A 118 2.40 12.13 -4.13
N GLY A 119 2.20 10.82 -4.07
CA GLY A 119 1.00 10.20 -3.51
C GLY A 119 1.22 8.73 -3.23
N ILE A 120 0.35 8.15 -2.40
CA ILE A 120 0.27 6.71 -2.15
C ILE A 120 -1.10 6.23 -2.62
N THR A 121 -1.09 5.25 -3.50
CA THR A 121 -2.29 4.75 -4.20
C THR A 121 -2.80 3.44 -3.60
N ALA A 122 -1.90 2.56 -3.16
CA ALA A 122 -2.25 1.27 -2.59
C ALA A 122 -1.30 0.84 -1.47
N MET A 123 -1.83 0.11 -0.48
CA MET A 123 -1.04 -0.48 0.60
C MET A 123 -1.62 -1.83 1.03
N GLY A 124 -0.77 -2.73 1.52
CA GLY A 124 -1.20 -4.03 2.04
C GLY A 124 -0.25 -4.59 3.08
N PHE A 125 -0.80 -5.15 4.16
CA PHE A 125 -0.01 -5.93 5.11
C PHE A 125 0.20 -7.36 4.61
N SER A 126 1.34 -7.95 4.93
CA SER A 126 1.56 -9.39 4.78
C SER A 126 0.71 -10.20 5.77
N GLY A 127 0.45 -11.47 5.46
CA GLY A 127 -0.35 -12.35 6.32
C GLY A 127 0.26 -12.59 7.71
N ASP A 128 1.59 -12.60 7.80
CA ASP A 128 2.34 -12.68 9.05
C ASP A 128 2.38 -11.36 9.84
N GLY A 129 1.95 -10.25 9.24
CA GLY A 129 1.92 -8.93 9.88
C GLY A 129 3.29 -8.27 10.03
N GLU A 130 4.37 -8.83 9.48
CA GLU A 130 5.73 -8.29 9.64
C GLU A 130 6.12 -7.32 8.52
N ARG A 131 5.39 -7.34 7.39
CA ARG A 131 5.70 -6.55 6.21
C ARG A 131 4.52 -5.67 5.79
N LEU A 132 4.85 -4.53 5.20
CA LEU A 132 3.90 -3.60 4.60
C LEU A 132 4.41 -3.24 3.21
N VAL A 133 3.58 -3.48 2.19
CA VAL A 133 3.84 -2.98 0.84
C VAL A 133 3.15 -1.64 0.67
N VAL A 134 3.86 -0.69 0.06
CA VAL A 134 3.42 0.67 -0.21
C VAL A 134 3.66 0.96 -1.69
N CYS A 135 2.61 1.39 -2.39
CA CYS A 135 2.66 1.77 -3.79
C CYS A 135 2.53 3.29 -3.97
N GLY A 136 3.49 3.89 -4.65
CA GLY A 136 3.51 5.29 -5.01
C GLY A 136 2.59 5.61 -6.20
N ASP A 137 2.24 6.89 -6.29
CA ASP A 137 1.52 7.47 -7.43
C ASP A 137 2.48 7.91 -8.55
N GLU A 138 1.99 8.60 -9.57
CA GLU A 138 2.87 9.30 -10.51
C GLU A 138 3.68 10.42 -9.81
N PRO A 139 4.94 10.66 -10.23
CA PRO A 139 5.65 10.06 -11.37
C PRO A 139 6.48 8.82 -11.03
N ASP A 140 6.63 8.44 -9.75
CA ASP A 140 7.57 7.38 -9.36
C ASP A 140 7.01 5.96 -9.53
N CYS A 141 5.67 5.80 -9.46
CA CYS A 141 4.96 4.51 -9.57
C CYS A 141 5.66 3.40 -8.77
N SER A 142 6.18 3.77 -7.60
CA SER A 142 7.07 2.93 -6.81
C SER A 142 6.32 1.77 -6.18
N VAL A 143 6.99 0.65 -5.98
CA VAL A 143 6.52 -0.47 -5.17
C VAL A 143 7.61 -0.76 -4.14
N ILE A 144 7.28 -0.55 -2.87
CA ILE A 144 8.23 -0.63 -1.76
C ILE A 144 7.70 -1.61 -0.72
N VAL A 145 8.49 -2.62 -0.38
CA VAL A 145 8.19 -3.57 0.68
C VAL A 145 9.02 -3.23 1.91
N TYR A 146 8.34 -2.90 3.00
CA TYR A 146 8.96 -2.57 4.29
C TYR A 146 8.90 -3.73 5.27
N GLY A 147 9.99 -3.93 6.00
CA GLY A 147 10.00 -4.53 7.33
C GLY A 147 9.64 -3.44 8.34
N TRP A 148 8.34 -3.17 8.49
CA TRP A 148 7.87 -1.90 9.08
C TRP A 148 8.26 -1.71 10.55
N LYS A 149 8.46 -2.78 11.32
CA LYS A 149 8.89 -2.70 12.73
C LYS A 149 10.29 -2.11 12.90
N LYS A 150 11.18 -2.39 11.95
CA LYS A 150 12.56 -1.88 11.93
C LYS A 150 12.73 -0.65 11.05
N ASN A 151 11.65 -0.18 10.41
CA ASN A 151 11.69 0.86 9.39
C ASN A 151 12.70 0.56 8.27
N GLU A 152 12.77 -0.72 7.88
CA GLU A 152 13.74 -1.25 6.92
C GLU A 152 13.06 -1.46 5.56
N VAL A 153 13.69 -1.00 4.47
CA VAL A 153 13.26 -1.31 3.12
C VAL A 153 13.82 -2.67 2.72
N LEU A 154 12.94 -3.66 2.55
CA LEU A 154 13.33 -5.01 2.13
C LEU A 154 13.49 -5.08 0.61
N GLY A 155 12.73 -4.29 -0.13
CA GLY A 155 12.82 -4.20 -1.58
C GLY A 155 12.11 -2.96 -2.10
N ARG A 156 12.72 -2.32 -3.10
CA ARG A 156 12.16 -1.15 -3.81
C ARG A 156 12.34 -1.35 -5.31
N SER A 157 11.26 -1.12 -6.05
CA SER A 157 11.24 -1.15 -7.50
C SER A 157 10.14 -0.24 -8.01
N ARG A 158 9.84 -0.27 -9.30
CA ARG A 158 8.82 0.60 -9.93
C ARG A 158 8.01 -0.15 -10.97
N LEU A 159 6.74 0.19 -11.05
CA LEU A 159 5.86 -0.16 -12.15
C LEU A 159 6.25 0.61 -13.43
N PRO A 160 5.69 0.24 -14.59
CA PRO A 160 5.81 1.06 -15.79
C PRO A 160 5.40 2.52 -15.53
N PRO A 161 6.05 3.51 -16.18
CA PRO A 161 5.67 4.91 -16.04
C PRO A 161 4.20 5.13 -16.34
N SER A 162 3.57 6.02 -15.57
CA SER A 162 2.14 6.37 -15.70
C SER A 162 1.15 5.21 -15.51
N GLN A 163 1.57 4.18 -14.78
CA GLN A 163 0.71 3.04 -14.42
C GLN A 163 0.85 2.76 -12.91
N PRO A 164 0.40 3.67 -12.03
CA PRO A 164 0.43 3.42 -10.60
C PRO A 164 -0.47 2.23 -10.22
N ALA A 165 -0.13 1.57 -9.11
CA ALA A 165 -0.94 0.45 -8.62
C ALA A 165 -2.31 0.93 -8.15
N THR A 166 -3.38 0.35 -8.69
CA THR A 166 -4.75 0.56 -8.20
C THR A 166 -5.11 -0.40 -7.07
N GLN A 167 -4.45 -1.56 -7.02
CA GLN A 167 -4.61 -2.56 -5.97
C GLN A 167 -3.27 -3.24 -5.70
N VAL A 168 -3.01 -3.59 -4.44
CA VAL A 168 -1.86 -4.39 -4.03
C VAL A 168 -2.27 -5.38 -2.94
N SER A 169 -1.71 -6.60 -2.98
CA SER A 169 -1.87 -7.56 -1.88
C SER A 169 -0.72 -8.56 -1.82
N PHE A 170 -0.35 -8.99 -0.61
CA PHE A 170 0.57 -10.12 -0.43
C PHE A 170 -0.11 -11.45 -0.72
N HIS A 171 0.66 -12.42 -1.20
CA HIS A 171 0.22 -13.81 -1.19
C HIS A 171 -0.13 -14.23 0.26
N PRO A 172 -1.26 -14.90 0.48
CA PRO A 172 -1.81 -15.11 1.82
C PRO A 172 -0.94 -16.01 2.72
N LEU A 173 -0.10 -16.85 2.13
CA LEU A 173 0.77 -17.81 2.84
C LEU A 173 2.26 -17.54 2.66
N ASP A 174 2.64 -16.67 1.73
CA ASP A 174 4.05 -16.41 1.40
C ASP A 174 4.30 -14.90 1.38
N PRO A 175 4.93 -14.33 2.42
CA PRO A 175 5.17 -12.90 2.50
C PRO A 175 6.28 -12.41 1.55
N THR A 176 6.90 -13.31 0.76
CA THR A 176 7.87 -12.96 -0.27
C THR A 176 7.21 -12.66 -1.62
N ILE A 177 5.93 -12.95 -1.78
CA ILE A 177 5.19 -12.76 -3.04
C ILE A 177 4.14 -11.66 -2.86
N VAL A 178 4.11 -10.72 -3.81
CA VAL A 178 3.15 -9.61 -3.85
C VAL A 178 2.48 -9.56 -5.22
N ALA A 179 1.21 -9.20 -5.30
CA ALA A 179 0.52 -8.88 -6.54
C ALA A 179 0.11 -7.41 -6.59
N THR A 180 0.26 -6.79 -7.75
CA THR A 180 -0.28 -5.45 -8.06
C THR A 180 -1.21 -5.51 -9.25
N THR A 181 -2.34 -4.81 -9.20
CA THR A 181 -3.14 -4.46 -10.39
C THR A 181 -2.83 -3.01 -10.75
N HIS A 182 -2.60 -2.74 -12.03
CA HIS A 182 -2.20 -1.43 -12.55
C HIS A 182 -2.41 -1.41 -14.06
N GLY A 183 -2.68 -0.24 -14.66
CA GLY A 183 -2.65 -0.07 -16.12
C GLY A 183 -3.43 -1.10 -16.96
N GLY A 184 -4.52 -1.66 -16.44
CA GLY A 184 -5.29 -2.72 -17.11
C GLY A 184 -4.62 -4.11 -17.13
N THR A 185 -3.60 -4.33 -16.32
CA THR A 185 -2.88 -5.59 -16.14
C THR A 185 -2.66 -5.93 -14.66
N ALA A 186 -2.02 -7.07 -14.39
CA ALA A 186 -1.50 -7.41 -13.07
C ALA A 186 -0.06 -7.91 -13.15
N SER A 187 0.69 -7.69 -12.08
CA SER A 187 2.07 -8.16 -11.94
C SER A 187 2.26 -8.88 -10.62
N VAL A 188 3.03 -9.96 -10.64
CA VAL A 188 3.47 -10.71 -9.45
C VAL A 188 4.93 -10.40 -9.19
N TRP A 189 5.23 -9.96 -7.97
CA TRP A 189 6.54 -9.58 -7.49
C TRP A 189 7.09 -10.65 -6.57
N TYR A 190 8.39 -10.91 -6.69
CA TYR A 190 9.12 -11.86 -5.86
C TYR A 190 10.23 -11.12 -5.12
N LEU A 191 10.23 -11.30 -3.80
CA LEU A 191 11.20 -10.72 -2.88
C LEU A 191 12.15 -11.82 -2.40
N GLU A 192 13.26 -11.97 -3.11
CA GLU A 192 14.23 -13.04 -2.89
C GLU A 192 15.47 -12.50 -2.18
N ALA A 193 15.77 -13.07 -1.01
CA ALA A 193 17.03 -12.80 -0.33
C ALA A 193 18.16 -13.60 -1.02
N MET A 194 19.16 -12.88 -1.54
CA MET A 194 20.42 -13.45 -2.00
C MET A 194 21.50 -13.21 -0.94
N TRP A 195 22.67 -13.83 -1.13
CA TRP A 195 23.76 -13.77 -0.16
C TRP A 195 24.35 -12.36 0.03
N ASP A 196 24.24 -11.47 -0.96
CA ASP A 196 24.78 -10.10 -0.96
C ASP A 196 23.72 -9.00 -1.05
N ARG A 197 22.49 -9.32 -1.48
CA ARG A 197 21.42 -8.34 -1.70
C ARG A 197 20.03 -8.97 -1.71
N THR A 198 18.99 -8.16 -1.69
CA THR A 198 17.63 -8.61 -1.97
C THR A 198 17.26 -8.31 -3.43
N LEU A 199 16.76 -9.30 -4.16
CA LEU A 199 16.17 -9.10 -5.48
C LEU A 199 14.67 -8.84 -5.32
N PHE A 200 14.20 -7.76 -5.94
CA PHE A 200 12.79 -7.43 -6.00
C PHE A 200 12.37 -7.16 -7.44
N ARG A 201 11.81 -8.18 -8.09
CA ARG A 201 11.44 -8.16 -9.51
C ARG A 201 10.01 -8.62 -9.68
N TYR A 202 9.39 -8.19 -10.78
CA TYR A 202 8.05 -8.62 -11.12
C TYR A 202 7.99 -9.32 -12.48
N GLN A 203 6.95 -10.13 -12.61
CA GLN A 203 6.46 -10.66 -13.86
C GLN A 203 5.05 -10.14 -14.08
N SER A 204 4.83 -9.43 -15.19
CA SER A 204 3.48 -9.02 -15.61
C SER A 204 2.76 -10.15 -16.32
N LEU A 205 1.43 -10.12 -16.26
CA LEU A 205 0.60 -10.89 -17.18
C LEU A 205 0.97 -10.55 -18.62
N THR A 206 1.14 -11.58 -19.44
CA THR A 206 1.58 -11.45 -20.83
C THR A 206 0.46 -10.91 -21.72
N ALA A 207 0.85 -10.15 -22.75
CA ALA A 207 -0.06 -9.75 -23.81
C ALA A 207 -0.72 -10.99 -24.45
N GLY A 208 -2.05 -11.01 -24.52
CA GLY A 208 -2.83 -12.14 -25.04
C GLY A 208 -3.36 -13.12 -23.98
N ALA A 209 -3.03 -12.93 -22.70
CA ALA A 209 -3.66 -13.68 -21.61
C ALA A 209 -5.15 -13.34 -21.40
N LEU A 210 -5.59 -12.20 -21.95
CA LEU A 210 -6.96 -11.69 -21.87
C LEU A 210 -7.61 -11.60 -23.25
N PRO A 211 -8.94 -11.76 -23.34
CA PRO A 211 -9.67 -11.49 -24.57
C PRO A 211 -9.46 -10.03 -25.04
N PRO A 212 -9.54 -9.76 -26.36
CA PRO A 212 -9.41 -8.40 -26.89
C PRO A 212 -10.39 -7.42 -26.23
N GLY A 213 -9.89 -6.27 -25.79
CA GLY A 213 -10.70 -5.22 -25.14
C GLY A 213 -10.98 -5.44 -23.65
N HIS A 214 -10.48 -6.52 -23.04
CA HIS A 214 -10.56 -6.73 -21.59
C HIS A 214 -9.31 -6.21 -20.90
N GLU A 215 -9.51 -5.47 -19.81
CA GLU A 215 -8.45 -4.97 -18.94
C GLU A 215 -8.66 -5.51 -17.53
N VAL A 216 -7.57 -5.84 -16.84
CA VAL A 216 -7.62 -6.24 -15.42
C VAL A 216 -8.03 -5.05 -14.56
N SER A 217 -9.13 -5.20 -13.83
CA SER A 217 -9.64 -4.20 -12.89
C SER A 217 -9.30 -4.53 -11.44
N THR A 218 -9.11 -5.80 -11.10
CA THR A 218 -8.81 -6.25 -9.75
C THR A 218 -8.15 -7.62 -9.75
N HIS A 219 -7.52 -7.99 -8.64
CA HIS A 219 -7.03 -9.33 -8.38
C HIS A 219 -7.49 -9.87 -7.02
N ALA A 220 -7.48 -11.19 -6.88
CA ALA A 220 -7.71 -11.89 -5.63
C ALA A 220 -6.88 -13.17 -5.58
N TRP A 221 -6.29 -13.46 -4.41
CA TRP A 221 -5.59 -14.72 -4.18
C TRP A 221 -6.57 -15.84 -3.87
N CYS A 222 -6.29 -17.02 -4.42
CA CYS A 222 -6.89 -18.28 -3.99
C CYS A 222 -5.78 -19.26 -3.60
N PRO A 223 -6.10 -20.38 -2.92
CA PRO A 223 -5.10 -21.37 -2.52
C PRO A 223 -4.25 -21.93 -3.68
N HIS A 224 -4.74 -21.85 -4.91
CA HIS A 224 -4.12 -22.41 -6.11
C HIS A 224 -3.55 -21.36 -7.07
N GLY A 225 -3.60 -20.06 -6.74
CA GLY A 225 -3.06 -19.01 -7.62
C GLY A 225 -3.70 -17.64 -7.48
N LEU A 226 -3.42 -16.78 -8.45
CA LEU A 226 -3.95 -15.42 -8.54
C LEU A 226 -5.08 -15.37 -9.58
N TYR A 227 -6.25 -14.90 -9.15
CA TYR A 227 -7.40 -14.67 -10.01
C TYR A 227 -7.47 -13.19 -10.35
N VAL A 228 -7.89 -12.86 -11.56
CA VAL A 228 -8.05 -11.48 -12.03
C VAL A 228 -9.48 -11.22 -12.48
N GLY A 229 -10.05 -10.12 -12.02
CA GLY A 229 -11.31 -9.58 -12.53
C GLY A 229 -11.02 -8.63 -13.70
N THR A 230 -11.90 -8.62 -14.70
CA THR A 230 -11.74 -7.76 -15.89
C THR A 230 -12.95 -6.83 -16.08
N THR A 231 -12.74 -5.73 -16.79
CA THR A 231 -13.79 -4.73 -17.11
C THR A 231 -14.81 -5.23 -18.14
N GLY A 232 -14.45 -6.21 -18.97
CA GLY A 232 -15.30 -6.76 -20.03
C GLY A 232 -16.26 -7.84 -19.53
N GLY A 233 -17.01 -7.60 -18.45
CA GLY A 233 -18.00 -8.57 -17.95
C GLY A 233 -18.90 -9.11 -19.07
N GLY A 234 -18.78 -10.40 -19.35
CA GLY A 234 -19.67 -11.16 -20.23
C GLY A 234 -20.74 -11.87 -19.43
#